data_AF-A0A1I7ECX7-F1
#
_entry.id   AF-A0A1I7ECX7-F1
#
_cell.length_a   1.000
_cell.length_b   1.000
_cell.length_c   1.000
_cell.angle_alpha   90.00
_cell.angle_beta   90.00
_cell.angle_gamma   90.00
#
_symmetry.space_group_name_H-M   'P 1'
#
loop_
_entity.id
_entity.type
_entity.pdbx_description
1 polymer ?
#
loop_
_entity_poly.entity_id
_entity_poly.type
_entity_poly.pdbx_seq_one_letter_code
_entity_poly.pdbx_strand_id
1 'polypeptide(L)'
;MKSPRNLVGLKQFQVNERRRQLLQLDMMIADFDRMAGELEFQINAEEMKTGIIDINHFAYPTFAKAARQRRENLKNSQSDLLQQRATAESLLIEAEADLSRAEMLESRDSKGHGVSIENRSTMTS
;
A
#
# COMPACT_ATOMS: atom_id res chain seq x y z
N MET A 1 32.40 -3.51 9.87
CA MET A 1 31.11 -3.21 10.55
C MET A 1 30.38 -2.17 9.71
N LYS A 2 29.14 -2.44 9.28
CA LYS A 2 28.34 -1.44 8.52
C LYS A 2 28.07 -0.25 9.45
N SER A 3 28.51 0.93 9.07
CA SER A 3 28.40 2.14 9.88
C SER A 3 26.93 2.46 10.20
N PRO A 4 26.56 2.87 11.42
CA PRO A 4 25.17 3.14 11.85
C PRO A 4 24.40 4.07 10.90
N ARG A 5 25.05 5.10 10.37
CA ARG A 5 24.48 6.03 9.36
C ARG A 5 24.02 5.33 8.07
N ASN A 6 24.68 4.23 7.69
CA ASN A 6 24.30 3.43 6.53
C ASN A 6 23.06 2.55 6.82
N LEU A 7 22.85 2.17 8.08
CA LEU A 7 21.68 1.38 8.49
C LEU A 7 20.39 2.23 8.51
N VAL A 8 20.45 3.44 9.06
CA VAL A 8 19.30 4.37 9.06
C VAL A 8 18.87 4.71 7.64
N GLY A 9 19.83 5.03 6.76
CA GLY A 9 19.54 5.28 5.33
C GLY A 9 18.87 4.10 4.64
N LEU A 10 19.34 2.87 4.90
CA LEU A 10 18.71 1.66 4.37
C LEU A 10 17.27 1.47 4.88
N LYS A 11 17.03 1.69 6.17
CA LYS A 11 15.68 1.58 6.75
C LYS A 11 14.73 2.66 6.20
N GLN A 12 15.21 3.88 6.00
CA GLN A 12 14.44 4.94 5.38
C GLN A 12 14.04 4.60 3.93
N PHE A 13 14.97 4.00 3.17
CA PHE A 13 14.67 3.51 1.82
C PHE A 13 13.57 2.44 1.85
N GLN A 14 13.67 1.46 2.77
CA GLN A 14 12.65 0.41 2.93
C GLN A 14 11.27 1.00 3.24
N VAL A 15 11.16 1.95 4.18
CA VAL A 15 9.89 2.64 4.49
C VAL A 15 9.33 3.34 3.26
N ASN A 16 10.16 4.08 2.52
CA ASN A 16 9.73 4.79 1.32
C ASN A 16 9.23 3.84 0.21
N GLU A 17 9.91 2.70 0.03
CA GLU A 17 9.49 1.67 -0.91
C GLU A 17 8.12 1.08 -0.52
N ARG A 18 7.92 0.75 0.76
CA ARG A 18 6.63 0.24 1.26
C ARG A 18 5.50 1.25 1.11
N ARG A 19 5.75 2.53 1.37
CA ARG A 19 4.76 3.61 1.13
C ARG A 19 4.38 3.70 -0.34
N ARG A 20 5.37 3.63 -1.24
CA ARG A 20 5.11 3.62 -2.69
C ARG A 20 4.27 2.41 -3.11
N GLN A 21 4.56 1.23 -2.57
CA GLN A 21 3.78 0.02 -2.82
C GLN A 21 2.32 0.20 -2.37
N LEU A 22 2.09 0.78 -1.19
CA LEU A 22 0.75 1.03 -0.68
C LEU A 22 -0.04 1.99 -1.59
N LEU A 23 0.59 3.09 -2.01
CA LEU A 23 -0.02 4.04 -2.95
C LEU A 23 -0.39 3.38 -4.29
N GLN A 24 0.44 2.45 -4.78
CA GLN A 24 0.12 1.71 -6.00
C GLN A 24 -1.10 0.82 -5.83
N LEU A 25 -1.22 0.12 -4.69
CA LEU A 25 -2.39 -0.70 -4.39
C LEU A 25 -3.65 0.17 -4.26
N ASP A 26 -3.57 1.32 -3.60
CA ASP A 26 -4.68 2.27 -3.48
C ASP A 26 -5.18 2.77 -4.84
N MET A 27 -4.26 3.13 -5.74
CA MET A 27 -4.60 3.54 -7.11
C MET A 27 -5.29 2.41 -7.88
N MET A 28 -4.77 1.18 -7.80
CA MET A 28 -5.37 0.03 -8.48
C MET A 28 -6.79 -0.29 -7.95
N ILE A 29 -6.98 -0.21 -6.63
CA ILE A 29 -8.30 -0.41 -6.00
C ILE A 29 -9.30 0.64 -6.48
N ALA A 30 -8.89 1.91 -6.53
CA ALA A 30 -9.73 3.01 -7.01
C ALA A 30 -10.09 2.85 -8.50
N ASP A 31 -9.14 2.41 -9.33
CA ASP A 31 -9.39 2.14 -10.75
C ASP A 31 -10.41 1.02 -10.95
N PHE A 32 -10.31 -0.07 -10.16
CA PHE A 32 -11.28 -1.16 -10.23
C PHE A 32 -12.67 -0.75 -9.76
N ASP A 33 -12.76 0.09 -8.72
CA ASP A 33 -14.02 0.63 -8.24
C ASP A 33 -14.71 1.47 -9.32
N ARG A 34 -13.95 2.37 -9.96
CA ARG A 34 -14.43 3.17 -11.09
C ARG A 34 -14.92 2.30 -12.24
N MET A 35 -14.14 1.31 -12.67
CA MET A 35 -14.52 0.40 -13.75
C MET A 35 -15.76 -0.43 -13.41
N ALA A 36 -15.89 -0.87 -12.15
CA ALA A 36 -17.08 -1.61 -11.70
C ALA A 36 -18.33 -0.71 -11.73
N GLY A 37 -18.21 0.56 -11.31
CA GLY A 37 -19.29 1.55 -11.41
C GLY A 37 -19.69 1.87 -12.86
N GLU A 38 -18.72 1.97 -13.78
CA GLU A 38 -18.99 2.15 -15.21
C GLU A 38 -19.75 0.96 -15.81
N LEU A 39 -19.39 -0.27 -15.41
CA LEU A 39 -20.13 -1.46 -15.83
C LEU A 39 -21.54 -1.49 -15.25
N GLU A 40 -21.74 -1.07 -13.99
CA GLU A 40 -23.08 -0.92 -13.39
C GLU A 40 -23.96 0.02 -14.22
N PHE A 41 -23.42 1.17 -14.60
CA PHE A 41 -24.13 2.13 -15.45
C PHE A 41 -24.51 1.53 -16.80
N GLN A 42 -23.59 0.81 -17.45
CA GLN A 42 -23.83 0.15 -18.73
C GLN A 42 -24.89 -0.97 -18.63
N ILE A 43 -24.88 -1.74 -17.54
CA ILE A 43 -25.89 -2.77 -17.26
C ILE A 43 -27.27 -2.10 -17.17
N ASN A 44 -27.40 -1.08 -16.31
CA ASN A 44 -28.67 -0.39 -16.10
C ASN A 44 -29.19 0.26 -17.39
N ALA A 45 -28.31 0.86 -18.19
CA ALA A 45 -28.67 1.46 -19.47
C ALA A 45 -29.23 0.42 -20.46
N GLU A 46 -28.61 -0.76 -20.54
CA GLU A 46 -29.08 -1.83 -21.44
C GLU A 46 -30.38 -2.47 -20.94
N GLU A 47 -30.53 -2.67 -19.64
CA GLU A 47 -31.76 -3.17 -19.04
C GLU A 47 -32.94 -2.19 -19.24
N MET A 48 -32.71 -0.89 -19.06
CA MET A 48 -33.71 0.13 -19.36
C MET A 48 -34.09 0.19 -20.84
N LYS A 49 -33.10 0.06 -21.73
CA LYS A 49 -33.31 0.07 -23.18
C LYS A 49 -34.14 -1.12 -23.65
N THR A 50 -33.92 -2.30 -23.07
CA THR A 50 -34.62 -3.54 -23.46
C THR A 50 -35.90 -3.78 -22.67
N GLY A 51 -36.05 -3.17 -21.50
CA GLY A 51 -37.14 -3.42 -20.57
C GLY A 51 -37.04 -4.76 -19.83
N ILE A 52 -35.92 -5.49 -19.95
CA ILE A 52 -35.72 -6.82 -19.38
C ILE A 52 -34.64 -6.73 -18.28
N ILE A 53 -35.08 -6.73 -17.03
CA ILE A 53 -34.21 -6.64 -15.82
C ILE A 53 -33.97 -8.00 -15.15
N ASP A 54 -34.83 -9.00 -15.39
CA ASP A 54 -34.68 -10.32 -14.80
C ASP A 54 -33.53 -11.06 -15.49
N ILE A 55 -32.46 -11.30 -14.73
CA ILE A 55 -31.24 -11.97 -15.18
C ILE A 55 -31.52 -13.40 -15.65
N ASN A 56 -32.57 -14.05 -15.12
CA ASN A 56 -32.97 -15.41 -15.49
C ASN A 56 -33.91 -15.43 -16.70
N HIS A 57 -34.35 -14.26 -17.20
CA HIS A 57 -35.17 -14.18 -18.39
C HIS A 57 -34.40 -14.71 -19.60
N PHE A 58 -35.03 -15.55 -20.42
CA PHE A 58 -34.35 -16.17 -21.57
C PHE A 58 -33.83 -15.13 -22.59
N ALA A 59 -34.49 -13.98 -22.68
CA ALA A 59 -34.09 -12.85 -23.52
C ALA A 59 -33.34 -11.75 -22.75
N TYR A 60 -32.81 -12.05 -21.56
CA TYR A 60 -31.97 -11.11 -20.84
C TYR A 60 -30.76 -10.69 -21.72
N PRO A 61 -30.44 -9.40 -21.83
CA PRO A 61 -29.47 -8.93 -22.81
C PRO A 61 -28.09 -9.55 -22.59
N THR A 62 -27.53 -10.19 -23.64
CA THR A 62 -26.19 -10.81 -23.58
C THR A 62 -25.11 -9.82 -23.14
N PHE A 63 -25.23 -8.55 -23.57
CA PHE A 63 -24.34 -7.49 -23.14
C PHE A 63 -24.41 -7.25 -21.63
N ALA A 64 -25.61 -7.05 -21.08
CA ALA A 64 -25.80 -6.84 -19.65
C ALA A 64 -25.33 -8.07 -18.83
N LYS A 65 -25.50 -9.29 -19.35
CA LYS A 65 -24.96 -10.52 -18.73
C LYS A 65 -23.44 -10.54 -18.69
N ALA A 66 -22.79 -10.23 -19.80
CA ALA A 66 -21.32 -10.17 -19.88
C ALA A 66 -20.74 -9.05 -19.00
N ALA A 67 -21.37 -7.88 -18.98
CA ALA A 67 -20.98 -6.76 -18.15
C ALA A 67 -21.10 -7.09 -16.65
N ARG A 68 -22.18 -7.77 -16.23
CA ARG A 68 -22.33 -8.28 -14.85
C ARG A 68 -21.18 -9.22 -14.49
N GLN A 69 -20.89 -10.22 -15.33
CA GLN A 69 -19.79 -11.15 -15.06
C GLN A 69 -18.44 -10.43 -14.92
N ARG A 70 -18.17 -9.45 -15.78
CA ARG A 70 -16.93 -8.66 -15.71
C ARG A 70 -16.86 -7.84 -14.42
N ARG A 71 -17.98 -7.23 -14.00
CA ARG A 71 -18.09 -6.47 -12.75
C ARG A 71 -17.80 -7.36 -11.54
N GLU A 72 -18.36 -8.57 -11.50
CA GLU A 72 -18.08 -9.52 -10.41
C GLU A 72 -16.60 -9.94 -10.38
N ASN A 73 -15.98 -10.16 -11.54
CA ASN A 73 -14.55 -10.44 -11.60
C ASN A 73 -13.71 -9.28 -11.05
N LEU A 74 -14.06 -8.03 -11.38
CA LEU A 74 -13.39 -6.84 -10.84
C LEU A 74 -13.53 -6.74 -9.32
N LYS A 75 -14.73 -7.00 -8.78
CA LYS A 75 -14.96 -7.00 -7.32
C LYS A 75 -14.16 -8.07 -6.60
N ASN A 76 -14.05 -9.27 -7.18
CA ASN A 76 -13.22 -10.33 -6.64
C ASN A 76 -11.74 -9.91 -6.61
N SER A 77 -11.22 -9.38 -7.73
CA SER A 77 -9.84 -8.88 -7.78
C SER A 77 -9.60 -7.69 -6.84
N GLN A 78 -10.60 -6.83 -6.63
CA GLN A 78 -10.54 -5.73 -5.66
C GLN A 78 -10.43 -6.26 -4.22
N SER A 79 -11.18 -7.32 -3.88
CA SER A 79 -11.07 -7.98 -2.57
C SER A 79 -9.65 -8.53 -2.33
N ASP A 80 -9.06 -9.15 -3.34
CA ASP A 80 -7.67 -9.64 -3.26
C ASP A 80 -6.68 -8.49 -3.05
N LEU A 81 -6.86 -7.37 -3.75
CA LEU A 81 -6.03 -6.16 -3.58
C LEU A 81 -6.19 -5.54 -2.20
N LEU A 82 -7.39 -5.54 -1.62
CA LEU A 82 -7.61 -5.05 -0.25
C LEU A 82 -6.86 -5.90 0.77
N GLN A 83 -6.81 -7.22 0.59
CA GLN A 83 -6.03 -8.09 1.46
C GLN A 83 -4.51 -7.86 1.31
N GLN A 84 -4.05 -7.67 0.07
CA GLN A 84 -2.66 -7.30 -0.20
C GLN A 84 -2.29 -5.94 0.41
N ARG A 85 -3.20 -4.96 0.33
CA ARG A 85 -3.04 -3.64 0.93
C ARG A 85 -2.93 -3.72 2.45
N ALA A 86 -3.81 -4.47 3.11
CA ALA A 86 -3.74 -4.68 4.56
C ALA A 86 -2.40 -5.31 4.98
N THR A 87 -1.90 -6.26 4.19
CA THR A 87 -0.59 -6.89 4.41
C THR A 87 0.56 -5.88 4.22
N ALA A 88 0.52 -5.08 3.15
CA ALA A 88 1.51 -4.04 2.88
C ALA A 88 1.52 -2.94 3.97
N GLU A 89 0.36 -2.60 4.50
CA GLU A 89 0.21 -1.66 5.62
C GLU A 89 0.85 -2.20 6.90
N SER A 90 0.63 -3.48 7.23
CA SER A 90 1.34 -4.13 8.34
C SER A 90 2.87 -4.11 8.18
N LEU A 91 3.36 -4.38 6.96
CA LEU A 91 4.79 -4.35 6.65
C LEU A 91 5.38 -2.94 6.71
N LEU A 92 4.59 -1.91 6.36
CA LEU A 92 4.99 -0.53 6.51
C LEU A 92 5.16 -0.18 7.99
N ILE A 93 4.20 -0.54 8.85
CA ILE A 93 4.27 -0.31 10.29
C ILE A 93 5.52 -0.98 10.89
N GLU A 94 5.82 -2.22 10.49
CA GLU A 94 7.04 -2.91 10.92
C GLU A 94 8.32 -2.19 10.48
N ALA A 95 8.37 -1.74 9.23
CA ALA A 95 9.50 -1.00 8.69
C ALA A 95 9.72 0.36 9.39
N GLU A 96 8.63 1.06 9.73
CA GLU A 96 8.68 2.32 10.48
C GLU A 96 9.19 2.10 11.92
N ALA A 97 8.76 1.03 12.58
CA ALA A 97 9.27 0.66 13.90
C ALA A 97 10.77 0.28 13.86
N ASP A 98 11.20 -0.40 12.80
CA ASP A 98 12.61 -0.72 12.54
C ASP A 98 13.47 0.52 12.31
N LEU A 99 12.96 1.49 11.54
CA LEU A 99 13.63 2.77 11.31
C LEU A 99 13.81 3.52 12.64
N SER A 100 12.75 3.63 13.43
CA SER A 100 12.80 4.29 14.74
C SER A 100 13.84 3.63 15.67
N ARG A 101 13.93 2.30 15.68
CA ARG A 101 14.98 1.58 16.41
C ARG A 101 16.38 1.93 15.92
N ALA A 102 16.59 2.00 14.61
CA ALA A 102 17.89 2.34 14.02
C ALA A 102 18.32 3.79 14.36
N GLU A 103 17.39 4.74 14.29
CA GLU A 103 17.61 6.15 14.66
C GLU A 103 18.01 6.30 16.14
N MET A 104 17.34 5.57 17.04
CA MET A 104 17.68 5.56 18.46
C MET A 104 19.11 5.05 18.71
N LEU A 105 19.55 4.02 17.99
CA LEU A 105 20.91 3.49 18.11
C LEU A 105 21.96 4.50 17.61
N GLU A 106 21.73 5.16 16.47
CA GLU A 106 22.64 6.21 15.97
C GLU A 106 22.74 7.41 16.95
N SER A 107 21.62 7.79 17.59
CA SER A 107 21.60 8.86 18.60
C SER A 107 22.39 8.51 19.88
N ARG A 108 22.50 7.22 20.21
CA ARG A 108 23.27 6.72 21.36
C ARG A 108 24.76 6.66 21.04
N ASP A 109 25.13 6.14 19.87
CA ASP A 109 26.53 6.05 19.44
C ASP A 109 27.17 7.45 19.28
N SER A 110 26.42 8.42 18.74
CA SER A 110 26.87 9.80 18.64
C SER A 110 27.11 10.47 20.00
N LYS A 111 26.29 10.17 21.02
CA LYS A 111 26.51 10.65 22.40
C LYS A 111 27.68 9.95 23.09
N GLY A 112 27.91 8.66 22.83
CA GLY A 112 29.04 7.90 23.38
C GLY A 112 30.40 8.35 22.86
N HIS A 113 30.49 8.85 21.63
CA HIS A 113 31.73 9.40 21.05
C HIS A 113 32.00 10.87 21.42
N GLY A 114 30.99 11.65 21.84
CA GLY A 114 31.18 13.03 22.29
C GLY A 114 31.85 13.16 23.67
N VAL A 115 31.66 12.17 24.56
CA VAL A 115 32.11 12.24 25.97
C VAL A 115 33.56 11.75 26.16
N SER A 116 34.13 11.03 25.19
CA SER A 116 35.50 10.49 25.31
C SER A 116 36.61 11.47 24.91
N ILE A 117 36.28 12.59 24.27
CA ILE A 117 37.28 13.57 23.78
C ILE A 117 37.59 14.64 24.86
N GLU A 118 36.70 14.87 25.82
CA GLU A 118 36.85 15.96 26.80
C GLU A 118 37.71 15.61 28.03
N ASN A 119 37.97 14.32 28.30
CA ASN A 119 38.70 13.87 29.50
C ASN A 119 40.23 13.69 29.32
N ARG A 120 40.82 14.11 28.20
CA ARG A 120 42.27 13.96 27.94
C ARG A 120 43.11 15.24 28.03
N SER A 121 42.51 16.37 28.38
CA SER A 121 43.18 17.69 28.29
C SER A 121 43.53 18.36 29.63
N THR A 122 43.48 17.68 30.79
CA THR A 122 43.76 18.29 32.10
C THR A 122 44.90 17.66 32.92
N MET A 123 45.96 17.16 32.27
CA MET A 123 47.18 16.72 32.98
C MET A 123 48.45 17.24 32.29
N THR A 124 48.61 18.57 32.25
CA THR A 124 49.92 19.19 32.06
C THR A 124 49.95 20.52 32.80
N SER A 125 50.41 20.52 34.05
CA SER A 125 51.17 21.58 34.75
C SER A 125 51.53 21.09 36.15
#